data_AF-A0A4R1I8A1-F1
#
_entry.id   AF-A0A4R1I8A1-F1
#
_cell.length_a   1.000
_cell.length_b   1.000
_cell.length_c   1.000
_cell.angle_alpha   90.00
_cell.angle_beta   90.00
_cell.angle_gamma   90.00
#
_symmetry.space_group_name_H-M   'P 1'
#
loop_
_entity.id
_entity.type
_entity.pdbx_description
1 polymer ?
#
loop_
_entity_poly.entity_id
_entity_poly.type
_entity_poly.pdbx_seq_one_letter_code
_entity_poly.pdbx_strand_id
1 'polypeptide(L)'
;MKRMICVSLLAAAVLGCAPAMAQDAKAGRAKASAQCAVCHGTDGIAQMPTAANLAGQQEVYLAKALEDFRAGRRVNEMMTVVSKELTDADIANLSAWYASMKVTVQVPERAP
;
A
#
# COMPACT_ATOMS: atom_id res chain seq x y z
N MET A 1 -21.19 40.93 -44.64
CA MET A 1 -21.47 39.56 -45.16
C MET A 1 -20.12 38.95 -45.53
N LYS A 2 -19.61 37.81 -45.09
CA LYS A 2 -20.13 36.64 -44.37
C LYS A 2 -18.91 35.96 -43.69
N ARG A 3 -19.11 35.59 -42.42
CA ARG A 3 -18.60 34.39 -41.73
C ARG A 3 -17.10 34.29 -41.45
N MET A 4 -16.76 34.87 -40.31
CA MET A 4 -15.88 34.29 -39.30
C MET A 4 -16.16 32.78 -39.16
N ILE A 5 -15.14 31.94 -39.35
CA ILE A 5 -15.12 30.58 -38.84
C ILE A 5 -13.79 30.44 -38.12
N CYS A 6 -13.83 30.66 -36.80
CA CYS A 6 -12.80 30.21 -35.88
C CYS A 6 -12.77 28.68 -35.94
N VAL A 7 -11.82 28.11 -36.69
CA VAL A 7 -11.48 26.70 -36.56
C VAL A 7 -10.67 26.59 -35.28
N SER A 8 -11.38 26.18 -34.24
CA SER A 8 -10.92 25.94 -32.88
C SER A 8 -9.63 25.11 -32.90
N LEU A 9 -8.56 25.68 -32.35
CA LEU A 9 -7.39 24.94 -31.89
C LEU A 9 -7.84 23.95 -30.80
N LEU A 10 -8.20 22.73 -31.19
CA LEU A 10 -8.23 21.59 -30.28
C LEU A 10 -6.79 21.06 -30.15
N ALA A 11 -5.91 21.88 -29.55
CA ALA A 11 -4.58 21.43 -29.17
C ALA A 11 -4.73 20.41 -28.03
N ALA A 12 -4.33 19.18 -28.33
CA ALA A 12 -4.44 18.00 -27.49
C ALA A 12 -3.91 18.25 -26.06
N ALA A 13 -4.82 18.24 -25.08
CA ALA A 13 -4.46 18.14 -23.67
C ALA A 13 -4.05 16.69 -23.37
N VAL A 14 -2.85 16.30 -23.80
CA VAL A 14 -2.16 15.10 -23.29
C VAL A 14 -1.35 15.53 -22.07
N LEU A 15 -2.01 16.10 -21.06
CA LEU A 15 -1.35 16.51 -19.83
C LEU A 15 -1.36 15.34 -18.83
N GLY A 16 -0.21 14.67 -18.75
CA GLY A 16 0.29 14.12 -17.49
C GLY A 16 -0.24 12.74 -17.08
N CYS A 17 0.23 11.68 -17.73
CA CYS A 17 0.56 10.49 -16.95
C CYS A 17 1.73 10.87 -16.03
N ALA A 18 1.43 11.30 -14.80
CA ALA A 18 2.44 11.27 -13.75
C ALA A 18 3.02 9.85 -13.72
N PRO A 19 4.35 9.68 -13.61
CA PRO A 19 4.89 8.34 -13.48
C PRO A 19 4.27 7.75 -12.21
N ALA A 20 3.53 6.67 -12.36
CA ALA A 20 3.27 5.80 -11.22
C ALA A 20 4.64 5.47 -10.65
N MET A 21 4.92 5.92 -9.43
CA MET A 21 6.18 5.62 -8.76
C MET A 21 6.29 4.10 -8.74
N ALA A 22 7.18 3.55 -9.57
CA ALA A 22 7.33 2.11 -9.69
C ALA A 22 7.73 1.59 -8.31
N GLN A 23 6.93 0.67 -7.78
CA GLN A 23 7.16 0.11 -6.45
C GLN A 23 8.45 -0.71 -6.44
N ASP A 24 9.32 -0.45 -5.48
CA ASP A 24 10.57 -1.16 -5.27
C ASP A 24 10.38 -2.23 -4.20
N ALA A 25 10.20 -3.47 -4.65
CA ALA A 25 10.04 -4.63 -3.78
C ALA A 25 11.25 -4.87 -2.86
N LYS A 26 12.47 -4.51 -3.30
CA LYS A 26 13.69 -4.66 -2.47
C LYS A 26 13.70 -3.63 -1.34
N ALA A 27 13.34 -2.38 -1.65
CA ALA A 27 13.17 -1.34 -0.63
C ALA A 27 12.06 -1.70 0.36
N GLY A 28 10.92 -2.20 -0.15
CA GLY A 28 9.80 -2.67 0.67
C GLY A 28 10.22 -3.78 1.63
N ARG A 29 10.93 -4.80 1.13
CA ARG A 29 11.47 -5.90 1.97
C ARG A 29 12.45 -5.41 3.04
N ALA A 30 13.36 -4.50 2.67
CA ALA A 30 14.35 -3.96 3.61
C ALA A 30 13.66 -3.17 4.74
N LYS A 31 12.70 -2.30 4.39
CA LYS A 31 11.90 -1.54 5.35
C LYS A 31 11.06 -2.45 6.25
N ALA A 32 10.38 -3.45 5.66
CA ALA A 32 9.60 -4.44 6.39
C ALA A 32 10.44 -5.17 7.45
N SER A 33 11.65 -5.57 7.06
CA SER A 33 12.59 -6.27 7.97
C SER A 33 13.07 -5.37 9.11
N ALA A 34 13.29 -4.08 8.83
CA ALA A 34 13.81 -3.13 9.80
C ALA A 34 12.77 -2.65 10.83
N GLN A 35 11.51 -2.42 10.41
CA GLN A 35 10.52 -1.73 11.24
C GLN A 35 9.23 -2.53 11.51
N CYS A 36 8.91 -3.55 10.71
CA CYS A 36 7.60 -4.22 10.77
C CYS A 36 7.69 -5.64 11.33
N ALA A 37 8.78 -6.35 11.03
CA ALA A 37 8.92 -7.79 11.30
C ALA A 37 8.87 -8.15 12.79
N VAL A 38 9.24 -7.24 13.69
CA VAL A 38 9.22 -7.49 15.14
C VAL A 38 7.82 -7.79 15.65
N CYS A 39 6.79 -7.21 15.02
CA CYS A 39 5.39 -7.41 15.39
C CYS A 39 4.66 -8.29 14.39
N HIS A 40 4.88 -8.07 13.09
CA HIS A 40 4.10 -8.70 12.03
C HIS A 40 4.75 -9.97 11.46
N GLY A 41 5.90 -10.39 11.98
CA GLY A 41 6.66 -11.54 11.48
C GLY A 41 7.56 -11.17 10.29
N THR A 42 8.66 -11.90 10.13
CA THR A 42 9.61 -11.74 9.01
C THR A 42 9.02 -12.15 7.67
N ASP A 43 8.04 -13.04 7.70
CA ASP A 43 7.23 -13.53 6.59
C ASP A 43 5.86 -12.86 6.52
N GLY A 44 5.60 -11.83 7.34
CA GLY A 44 4.29 -11.19 7.43
C GLY A 44 3.23 -12.03 8.14
N ILE A 45 3.61 -13.12 8.82
CA ILE A 45 2.74 -13.91 9.69
C ILE A 45 3.09 -13.61 11.15
N ALA A 46 2.20 -12.87 11.80
CA ALA A 46 2.37 -12.42 13.17
C ALA A 46 2.37 -13.61 14.15
N GLN A 47 3.34 -13.60 15.06
CA GLN A 47 3.40 -14.52 16.20
C GLN A 47 2.75 -13.93 17.46
N MET A 48 2.65 -12.59 17.51
CA MET A 48 1.99 -11.90 18.61
C MET A 48 0.47 -11.85 18.39
N PRO A 49 -0.36 -12.16 19.39
CA PRO A 49 -1.82 -12.18 19.23
C PRO A 49 -2.44 -10.83 18.85
N THR A 50 -1.77 -9.74 19.17
CA THR A 50 -2.29 -8.37 18.97
C THR A 50 -1.86 -7.74 17.65
N ALA A 51 -0.96 -8.37 16.89
CA ALA A 51 -0.62 -7.92 15.53
C ALA A 51 -1.36 -8.72 14.48
N ALA A 52 -1.71 -8.04 13.40
CA ALA A 52 -2.34 -8.68 12.26
C ALA A 52 -1.30 -9.33 11.34
N ASN A 53 -1.70 -10.41 10.66
CA ASN A 53 -0.98 -10.93 9.51
C ASN A 53 -1.04 -9.93 8.35
N LEU A 54 0.10 -9.72 7.69
CA LEU A 54 0.25 -8.82 6.54
C LEU A 54 0.47 -9.59 5.22
N ALA A 55 1.03 -10.81 5.30
CA ALA A 55 1.36 -11.59 4.12
C ALA A 55 0.12 -11.85 3.24
N GLY A 56 0.24 -11.55 1.94
CA GLY A 56 -0.81 -11.80 0.94
C GLY A 56 -2.04 -10.92 1.10
N GLN A 57 -1.99 -9.91 1.98
CA GLN A 57 -3.07 -8.94 2.10
C GLN A 57 -3.16 -8.05 0.86
N GLN A 58 -4.37 -7.57 0.55
CA GLN A 58 -4.60 -6.69 -0.59
C GLN A 58 -3.75 -5.42 -0.47
N GLU A 59 -3.01 -5.11 -1.54
CA GLU A 59 -2.10 -3.96 -1.56
C GLU A 59 -2.79 -2.64 -1.23
N VAL A 60 -3.96 -2.40 -1.85
CA VAL A 60 -4.76 -1.19 -1.61
C VAL A 60 -5.20 -1.06 -0.15
N TYR A 61 -5.49 -2.18 0.51
CA TYR A 61 -5.88 -2.18 1.92
C TYR A 61 -4.68 -1.83 2.82
N LEU A 62 -3.52 -2.41 2.54
CA LEU A 62 -2.28 -2.12 3.28
C LEU A 62 -1.91 -0.63 3.16
N ALA A 63 -1.92 -0.09 1.94
CA ALA A 63 -1.61 1.31 1.70
C ALA A 63 -2.59 2.23 2.45
N LYS A 64 -3.90 1.97 2.30
CA LYS A 64 -4.94 2.74 2.98
C LYS A 64 -4.81 2.68 4.50
N ALA A 65 -4.53 1.51 5.07
CA ALA A 65 -4.38 1.35 6.50
C ALA A 65 -3.18 2.15 7.05
N LEU A 66 -2.03 2.06 6.39
CA LEU A 66 -0.82 2.80 6.77
C LEU A 66 -1.04 4.32 6.64
N GLU A 67 -1.68 4.77 5.56
CA GLU A 67 -2.04 6.18 5.38
C GLU A 67 -3.03 6.66 6.45
N ASP A 68 -4.02 5.86 6.80
CA ASP A 68 -5.00 6.20 7.83
C ASP A 68 -4.37 6.27 9.22
N PHE A 69 -3.45 5.37 9.56
CA PHE A 69 -2.68 5.45 10.80
C PHE A 69 -1.79 6.69 10.83
N ARG A 70 -1.07 6.97 9.74
CA ARG A 70 -0.22 8.16 9.61
C ARG A 70 -1.03 9.46 9.74
N ALA A 71 -2.21 9.51 9.14
CA ALA A 71 -3.11 10.67 9.19
C ALA A 71 -4.00 10.73 10.45
N GLY A 72 -3.94 9.73 11.33
CA GLY A 72 -4.78 9.65 12.53
C GLY A 72 -6.27 9.34 12.27
N ARG A 73 -6.65 8.94 11.04
CA ARG A 73 -8.01 8.49 10.71
C ARG A 73 -8.31 7.10 11.26
N ARG A 74 -7.27 6.28 11.41
CA ARG A 74 -7.29 5.01 12.14
C ARG A 74 -6.31 5.14 13.30
N VAL A 75 -6.71 4.70 14.49
CA VAL A 75 -5.90 4.90 15.70
C VAL A 75 -5.53 3.56 16.32
N ASN A 76 -4.23 3.39 16.57
CA ASN A 76 -3.67 2.33 17.40
C ASN A 76 -2.35 2.84 17.97
N GLU A 77 -2.11 2.62 19.26
CA GLU A 77 -0.96 3.20 19.99
C GLU A 77 0.37 2.96 19.27
N MET A 78 0.61 1.74 18.78
CA MET A 78 1.85 1.37 18.11
C MET A 78 1.85 1.81 16.64
N MET A 79 0.81 1.46 15.89
CA MET A 79 0.79 1.71 14.44
C MET A 79 0.68 3.19 14.09
N THR A 80 0.07 4.02 14.95
CA THR A 80 0.07 5.47 14.77
C THR A 80 1.49 6.06 14.89
N VAL A 81 2.33 5.53 15.79
CA VAL A 81 3.73 5.97 15.93
C VAL A 81 4.56 5.50 14.74
N VAL A 82 4.50 4.20 14.41
CA VAL A 82 5.28 3.62 13.30
C VAL A 82 4.94 4.29 11.97
N SER A 83 3.64 4.50 11.69
CA SER A 83 3.21 5.02 10.38
C SER A 83 3.57 6.49 10.18
N LYS A 84 3.84 7.27 11.24
CA LYS A 84 4.26 8.67 11.14
C LYS A 84 5.64 8.85 10.53
N GLU A 85 6.51 7.85 10.63
CA GLU A 85 7.85 7.87 10.06
C GLU A 85 7.88 7.46 8.59
N LEU A 86 6.76 6.97 8.05
CA LEU A 86 6.70 6.44 6.68
C LEU A 86 6.43 7.54 5.66
N THR A 87 7.27 7.57 4.63
CA THR A 87 7.02 8.35 3.41
C THR A 87 5.96 7.68 2.52
N ASP A 88 5.44 8.39 1.53
CA ASP A 88 4.51 7.81 0.54
C ASP A 88 5.16 6.65 -0.22
N ALA A 89 6.45 6.78 -0.54
CA ALA A 89 7.23 5.72 -1.19
C ALA A 89 7.39 4.50 -0.28
N ASP A 90 7.63 4.70 1.03
CA ASP A 90 7.70 3.59 1.99
C ASP A 90 6.36 2.83 2.04
N ILE A 91 5.24 3.55 2.13
CA ILE A 91 3.90 2.96 2.16
C ILE A 91 3.63 2.15 0.89
N ALA A 92 3.92 2.72 -0.28
CA ALA A 92 3.74 2.04 -1.56
C ALA A 92 4.60 0.76 -1.66
N ASN A 93 5.88 0.84 -1.26
CA ASN A 93 6.82 -0.28 -1.32
C ASN A 93 6.49 -1.39 -0.31
N LEU A 94 6.15 -1.02 0.93
CA LEU A 94 5.71 -1.96 1.96
C LEU A 94 4.44 -2.70 1.55
N SER A 95 3.47 -1.96 1.01
CA SER A 95 2.19 -2.53 0.57
C SER A 95 2.40 -3.53 -0.56
N ALA A 96 3.18 -3.17 -1.60
CA ALA A 96 3.53 -4.09 -2.68
C ALA A 96 4.29 -5.33 -2.17
N TRP A 97 5.26 -5.14 -1.28
CA TRP A 97 6.05 -6.23 -0.73
C TRP A 97 5.17 -7.28 -0.03
N TYR A 98 4.34 -6.86 0.92
CA TYR A 98 3.47 -7.79 1.66
C TYR A 98 2.37 -8.39 0.77
N ALA A 99 1.82 -7.63 -0.17
CA ALA A 99 0.83 -8.13 -1.12
C ALA A 99 1.40 -9.17 -2.10
N SER A 100 2.70 -9.10 -2.41
CA SER A 100 3.37 -10.06 -3.28
C SER A 100 3.54 -11.46 -2.65
N MET A 101 3.37 -11.58 -1.32
CA MET A 101 3.54 -12.84 -0.61
C MET A 101 2.39 -13.79 -0.92
N LYS A 102 2.73 -15.05 -1.21
CA LYS A 102 1.75 -16.11 -1.44
C LYS A 102 1.48 -16.84 -0.13
N VAL A 103 0.20 -16.90 0.27
CA VAL A 103 -0.25 -17.61 1.47
C VAL A 103 -1.09 -18.82 1.06
N THR A 104 -0.82 -19.95 1.68
CA THR A 104 -1.65 -21.17 1.56
C THR A 104 -2.57 -21.25 2.77
N VAL A 105 -3.86 -21.40 2.52
CA VAL A 105 -4.87 -21.51 3.58
C VAL A 105 -5.34 -22.95 3.70
N GLN A 106 -5.44 -23.46 4.92
CA GLN A 106 -6.14 -24.71 5.19
C GLN A 106 -7.63 -24.43 5.35
N VAL A 107 -8.45 -25.10 4.55
CA VAL A 107 -9.90 -24.98 4.63
C VAL A 107 -10.36 -25.89 5.78
N PRO A 108 -11.09 -25.38 6.79
CA PRO A 108 -11.65 -26.23 7.83
C PRO A 108 -12.65 -27.23 7.22
N GLU A 109 -12.81 -28.38 7.87
CA GLU A 109 -13.81 -29.36 7.45
C GLU A 109 -15.19 -28.70 7.44
N ARG A 110 -15.85 -28.71 6.28
CA ARG A 110 -17.17 -28.08 6.14
C ARG A 110 -18.16 -28.93 6.94
N ALA A 111 -18.76 -28.34 7.97
CA ALA A 111 -19.85 -28.99 8.70
C ALA A 111 -20.96 -29.38 7.70
N PRO A 112 -21.57 -30.57 7.85
CA PRO A 112 -22.57 -31.10 6.91
C PRO A 112 -23.80 -30.20 6.77
#